data_AF-A0A9X2FPD4-F1
#
_entry.id   AF-A0A9X2FPD4-F1
#
_cell.length_a   1.000
_cell.length_b   1.000
_cell.length_c   1.000
_cell.angle_alpha   90.00
_cell.angle_beta   90.00
_cell.angle_gamma   90.00
#
_symmetry.space_group_name_H-M   'P 1'
#
loop_
_entity.id
_entity.type
_entity.pdbx_description
1 polymer ?
#
loop_
_entity_poly.entity_id
_entity_poly.type
_entity_poly.pdbx_seq_one_letter_code
_entity_poly.pdbx_strand_id
1 'polypeptide(L)'
;MTDPGRIQDPLQRAVFTALSAADAVAAALQGAATTGALAEADHRQTFDLHREIEAGNIFEPEHIPAIRSLSASLEASIQAATISHFHYDECDMSDGHQEHLTAQGQDLVILRARLNALAHSLAEVQNHRRSKRIAEKLRS
;
A
#
# COMPACT_ATOMS: atom_id res chain seq x y z
N MET A 1 -36.90 -20.03 -2.87
CA MET A 1 -35.91 -20.40 -3.91
C MET A 1 -34.70 -19.52 -3.72
N THR A 2 -33.73 -20.00 -2.95
CA THR A 2 -32.47 -19.31 -2.65
C THR A 2 -31.38 -20.21 -3.21
N ASP A 3 -30.72 -19.75 -4.27
CA ASP A 3 -29.69 -20.50 -4.99
C ASP A 3 -28.38 -20.51 -4.17
N PRO A 4 -27.90 -21.66 -3.69
CA PRO A 4 -26.74 -21.76 -2.78
C PRO A 4 -25.38 -21.79 -3.51
N GLY A 5 -25.31 -21.39 -4.79
CA GLY A 5 -24.19 -21.71 -5.68
C GLY A 5 -23.39 -20.55 -6.27
N ARG A 6 -23.41 -19.33 -5.71
CA ARG A 6 -22.55 -18.24 -6.22
C ARG A 6 -21.13 -18.40 -5.69
N ILE A 7 -20.38 -19.36 -6.25
CA ILE A 7 -18.92 -19.35 -6.20
C ILE A 7 -18.52 -18.02 -6.83
N GLN A 8 -18.20 -17.01 -6.02
CA GLN A 8 -17.68 -15.74 -6.52
C GLN A 8 -16.45 -16.06 -7.36
N ASP A 9 -16.43 -15.64 -8.63
CA ASP A 9 -15.28 -15.84 -9.51
C ASP A 9 -14.03 -15.31 -8.78
N PRO A 10 -13.01 -16.15 -8.55
CA PRO A 10 -11.83 -15.73 -7.80
C PRO A 10 -11.16 -14.49 -8.42
N LEU A 11 -11.25 -14.32 -9.74
CA LEU A 11 -10.79 -13.09 -10.40
C LEU A 11 -11.64 -11.88 -10.02
N GLN A 12 -12.96 -12.02 -9.98
CA GLN A 12 -13.86 -10.93 -9.61
C GLN A 12 -13.61 -10.47 -8.16
N ARG A 13 -13.41 -11.44 -7.24
CA ARG A 13 -13.03 -11.13 -5.86
C ARG A 13 -11.68 -10.42 -5.80
N ALA A 14 -10.66 -10.90 -6.51
CA ALA A 14 -9.34 -10.26 -6.54
C ALA A 14 -9.41 -8.82 -7.08
N VAL A 15 -10.20 -8.58 -8.13
CA VAL A 15 -10.41 -7.23 -8.69
C VAL A 15 -11.10 -6.33 -7.67
N PHE A 16 -12.14 -6.80 -6.99
CA PHE A 16 -12.81 -6.02 -5.95
C PHE A 16 -11.88 -5.64 -4.78
N THR A 17 -11.07 -6.60 -4.32
CA THR A 17 -10.05 -6.34 -3.30
C THR A 17 -9.03 -5.31 -3.77
N ALA A 18 -8.56 -5.40 -5.02
CA ALA A 18 -7.60 -4.45 -5.59
C ALA A 18 -8.18 -3.04 -5.71
N LEU A 19 -9.46 -2.90 -6.10
CA LEU A 19 -10.15 -1.60 -6.12
C LEU A 19 -10.27 -1.01 -4.71
N SER A 20 -10.69 -1.83 -3.74
CA SER A 20 -10.80 -1.40 -2.34
C SER A 20 -9.44 -0.97 -1.76
N ALA A 21 -8.36 -1.65 -2.17
CA ALA A 21 -7.01 -1.27 -1.79
C ALA A 21 -6.56 0.03 -2.47
N ALA A 22 -6.97 0.27 -3.72
CA ALA A 22 -6.67 1.50 -4.44
C ALA A 22 -7.37 2.70 -3.79
N ASP A 23 -8.64 2.57 -3.40
CA ASP A 23 -9.37 3.59 -2.64
C ASP A 23 -8.69 3.90 -1.31
N ALA A 24 -8.23 2.87 -0.60
CA ALA A 24 -7.51 3.04 0.66
C ALA A 24 -6.15 3.74 0.47
N VAL A 25 -5.45 3.50 -0.66
CA VAL A 25 -4.23 4.24 -1.03
C VAL A 25 -4.57 5.69 -1.33
N ALA A 26 -5.61 5.97 -2.12
CA ALA A 26 -6.02 7.34 -2.44
C ALA A 26 -6.34 8.15 -1.17
N ALA A 27 -7.08 7.56 -0.23
CA ALA A 27 -7.37 8.19 1.05
C ALA A 27 -6.11 8.43 1.89
N ALA A 28 -5.18 7.47 1.94
CA ALA A 28 -3.92 7.62 2.68
C ALA A 28 -2.99 8.67 2.05
N LEU A 29 -2.96 8.76 0.72
CA LEU A 29 -2.21 9.79 -0.01
C LEU A 29 -2.75 11.18 0.32
N GLN A 30 -4.07 11.33 0.34
CA GLN A 30 -4.69 12.59 0.73
C GLN A 30 -4.38 12.95 2.18
N GLY A 31 -4.43 11.98 3.09
CA GLY A 31 -4.01 12.17 4.48
C GLY A 31 -2.57 12.68 4.61
N ALA A 32 -1.61 11.96 4.00
CA ALA A 32 -0.20 12.33 4.02
C ALA A 32 0.08 13.69 3.36
N ALA A 33 -0.66 14.06 2.31
CA ALA A 33 -0.57 15.38 1.69
C ALA A 33 -1.10 16.49 2.62
N THR A 34 -2.23 16.26 3.31
CA THR A 34 -2.80 17.25 4.23
C THR A 34 -1.92 17.51 5.45
N THR A 35 -1.19 16.51 5.93
CA THR A 35 -0.27 16.65 7.06
C THR A 35 1.14 17.08 6.65
N GLY A 36 1.39 17.22 5.34
CA GLY A 36 2.70 17.58 4.80
C GLY A 36 3.77 16.53 5.09
N ALA A 37 3.37 15.26 5.24
CA ALA A 37 4.26 14.17 5.61
C ALA A 37 5.14 13.68 4.44
N LEU A 38 4.73 13.95 3.20
CA LEU A 38 5.45 13.52 2.00
C LEU A 38 6.68 14.39 1.73
N ALA A 39 7.80 13.74 1.45
CA ALA A 39 9.00 14.42 0.98
C ALA A 39 8.82 14.93 -0.46
N GLU A 40 9.55 15.98 -0.83
CA GLU A 40 9.45 16.59 -2.16
C GLU A 40 9.80 15.62 -3.30
N ALA A 41 10.74 14.69 -3.04
CA ALA A 41 11.10 13.64 -3.98
C ALA A 41 9.95 12.67 -4.29
N ASP A 42 9.02 12.44 -3.35
CA ASP A 42 7.92 11.49 -3.48
C ASP A 42 6.64 12.14 -4.03
N HIS A 43 6.52 13.47 -4.03
CA HIS A 43 5.31 14.19 -4.48
C HIS A 43 4.90 13.86 -5.91
N ARG A 44 5.88 13.77 -6.83
CA ARG A 44 5.56 13.47 -8.23
C ARG A 44 5.03 12.05 -8.39
N GLN A 45 5.70 11.07 -7.80
CA GLN A 45 5.29 9.67 -7.90
C GLN A 45 3.94 9.40 -7.22
N THR A 46 3.70 10.03 -6.07
CA THR A 46 2.42 9.94 -5.36
C THR A 46 1.28 10.60 -6.14
N PHE A 47 1.52 11.76 -6.77
CA PHE A 47 0.54 12.43 -7.62
C PHE A 47 0.20 11.62 -8.87
N ASP A 48 1.21 11.10 -9.58
CA ASP A 48 1.02 10.26 -10.75
C ASP A 48 0.22 8.99 -10.38
N LEU A 49 0.56 8.35 -9.26
CA LEU A 49 -0.17 7.18 -8.76
C LEU A 49 -1.64 7.51 -8.41
N HIS A 50 -1.89 8.64 -7.75
CA HIS A 50 -3.25 9.08 -7.42
C HIS A 50 -4.09 9.25 -8.69
N ARG A 51 -3.52 9.90 -9.72
CA ARG A 51 -4.19 10.10 -11.01
C ARG A 51 -4.53 8.77 -11.70
N GLU A 52 -3.62 7.81 -11.70
CA GLU A 52 -3.87 6.50 -12.32
C GLU A 52 -4.90 5.65 -11.55
N ILE A 53 -5.00 5.84 -10.23
CA ILE A 53 -6.08 5.25 -9.40
C ILE A 53 -7.43 5.85 -9.81
N GLU A 54 -7.54 7.18 -9.88
CA GLU A 54 -8.78 7.85 -10.28
C GLU A 54 -9.20 7.52 -11.72
N ALA A 55 -8.24 7.35 -12.62
CA ALA A 55 -8.49 6.94 -14.00
C ALA A 55 -8.84 5.44 -14.14
N GLY A 56 -8.63 4.62 -13.09
CA GLY A 56 -8.88 3.18 -13.11
C GLY A 56 -7.84 2.35 -13.88
N ASN A 57 -6.68 2.92 -14.21
CA ASN A 57 -5.62 2.28 -15.00
C ASN A 57 -4.63 1.45 -14.16
N ILE A 58 -4.84 1.39 -12.86
CA ILE A 58 -3.98 0.75 -11.86
C ILE A 58 -3.68 -0.75 -12.09
N PHE A 59 -4.40 -1.41 -13.00
CA PHE A 59 -4.27 -2.84 -13.26
C PHE A 59 -3.13 -3.24 -14.20
N GLU A 60 -2.42 -2.29 -14.82
CA GLU A 60 -1.29 -2.64 -15.69
C GLU A 60 -0.10 -3.24 -14.91
N PRO A 61 0.62 -4.22 -15.47
CA PRO A 61 1.70 -4.92 -14.77
C PRO A 61 2.82 -4.00 -14.28
N GLU A 62 3.12 -2.91 -14.98
CA GLU A 62 4.13 -1.92 -14.60
C GLU A 62 3.82 -1.19 -13.29
N HIS A 63 2.56 -1.12 -12.87
CA HIS A 63 2.19 -0.43 -11.64
C HIS A 63 2.67 -1.17 -10.39
N ILE A 64 2.73 -2.50 -10.41
CA ILE A 64 3.17 -3.31 -9.26
C ILE A 64 4.61 -2.94 -8.82
N PRO A 65 5.63 -2.97 -9.70
CA PRO A 65 6.98 -2.57 -9.31
C PRO A 65 7.07 -1.07 -8.96
N ALA A 66 6.32 -0.20 -9.64
CA ALA A 66 6.31 1.24 -9.31
C ALA A 66 5.78 1.50 -7.89
N ILE A 67 4.67 0.87 -7.50
CA ILE A 67 4.07 0.99 -6.16
C ILE A 67 5.01 0.44 -5.09
N ARG A 68 5.71 -0.67 -5.37
CA ARG A 68 6.71 -1.23 -4.45
C ARG A 68 7.91 -0.31 -4.29
N SER A 69 8.36 0.32 -5.38
CA SER A 69 9.45 1.30 -5.36
C SER A 69 9.08 2.50 -4.48
N LEU A 70 7.88 3.04 -4.66
CA LEU A 70 7.36 4.12 -3.83
C LEU A 70 7.23 3.71 -2.35
N SER A 71 6.67 2.53 -2.07
CA SER A 71 6.60 2.00 -0.70
C SER A 71 7.98 1.88 -0.02
N ALA A 72 9.01 1.55 -0.80
CA ALA A 72 10.38 1.47 -0.31
C ALA A 72 11.01 2.86 -0.08
N SER A 73 10.73 3.86 -0.92
CA SER A 73 11.27 5.22 -0.74
C SER A 73 10.77 5.87 0.56
N LEU A 74 9.53 5.56 0.97
CA LEU A 74 8.94 6.07 2.21
C LEU A 74 9.67 5.62 3.50
N GLU A 75 10.46 4.54 3.46
CA GLU A 75 11.18 4.03 4.65
C GLU A 75 12.08 5.10 5.27
N ALA A 76 12.84 5.84 4.45
CA ALA A 76 13.74 6.88 4.93
C ALA A 76 12.97 8.02 5.61
N SER A 77 11.84 8.41 5.02
CA SER A 77 10.96 9.46 5.56
C SER A 77 10.28 9.03 6.87
N ILE A 78 9.87 7.75 6.97
CA ILE A 78 9.33 7.18 8.22
C ILE A 78 10.39 7.20 9.32
N GLN A 79 11.61 6.76 9.02
CA GLN A 79 12.71 6.75 9.99
C GLN A 79 13.06 8.17 10.47
N ALA A 80 13.08 9.14 9.55
CA ALA A 80 13.31 10.55 9.90
C ALA A 80 12.18 11.14 10.77
N ALA A 81 10.97 10.58 10.69
CA ALA A 81 9.81 10.99 11.47
C ALA A 81 9.68 10.25 12.83
N THR A 82 10.61 9.33 13.13
CA THR A 82 10.72 8.64 14.42
C THR A 82 11.58 9.46 15.36
N ILE A 83 11.02 9.79 16.53
CA ILE A 83 11.73 10.48 17.61
C ILE A 83 12.15 9.43 18.65
N SER A 84 13.44 9.37 18.96
CA SER A 84 13.98 8.52 20.02
C SER A 84 14.34 9.36 21.25
N HIS A 85 13.92 8.89 22.42
CA HIS A 85 14.28 9.48 23.71
C HIS A 85 14.93 8.43 24.61
N PHE A 86 16.08 8.79 25.16
CA PHE A 86 16.76 8.01 26.19
C PHE A 86 16.36 8.56 27.56
N HIS A 87 15.64 7.76 28.33
CA HIS A 87 15.39 8.06 29.74
C HIS A 87 16.55 7.51 30.57
N TYR A 88 17.42 8.40 31.02
CA TYR A 88 18.35 8.09 32.11
C TYR A 88 17.64 8.34 33.44
N ASP A 89 17.20 7.27 34.10
CA ASP A 89 16.84 7.30 35.51
C ASP A 89 18.02 6.72 36.30
N GLU A 90 18.61 7.51 37.20
CA GLU A 90 19.76 7.10 38.02
C GLU A 90 19.45 5.90 38.93
N CYS A 91 18.17 5.54 39.09
CA CYS A 91 17.71 4.41 39.89
C CYS A 91 17.20 3.20 39.09
N ASP A 92 17.10 3.28 37.76
CA ASP A 92 16.61 2.17 36.92
C ASP A 92 17.78 1.58 36.10
N MET A 93 18.13 0.33 36.38
CA MET A 93 19.18 -0.40 35.63
C MET A 93 18.68 -0.90 34.26
N SER A 94 17.43 -0.61 33.91
CA SER A 94 16.91 -0.82 32.55
C SER A 94 16.97 0.49 31.77
N ASP A 95 17.86 0.56 30.78
CA ASP A 95 17.83 1.65 29.79
C ASP A 95 16.48 1.58 29.05
N GLY A 96 15.56 2.46 29.42
CA GLY A 96 14.25 2.58 28.79
C GLY A 96 14.36 3.32 27.46
N HIS A 97 14.72 2.61 26.39
CA HIS A 97 14.64 3.15 25.02
C HIS A 97 13.17 3.29 24.61
N GLN A 98 12.72 4.53 24.37
CA GLN A 98 11.39 4.81 23.85
C GLN A 98 11.47 5.47 22.47
N GLU A 99 10.75 4.90 21.52
CA GLU A 99 10.55 5.47 20.18
C GLU A 99 9.10 5.92 20.03
N HIS A 100 8.91 7.13 19.50
CA HIS A 100 7.58 7.64 19.17
C HIS A 100 7.56 8.18 17.74
N LEU A 101 6.57 7.77 16.97
CA LEU A 101 6.32 8.34 15.65
C LEU A 101 5.52 9.63 15.78
N THR A 102 5.96 10.67 15.10
CA THR A 102 5.14 11.87 14.88
C THR A 102 3.85 11.53 14.14
N ALA A 103 2.84 12.40 14.20
CA ALA A 103 1.61 12.23 13.40
C ALA A 103 1.90 12.05 11.90
N GLN A 104 2.87 12.80 11.38
CA GLN A 104 3.36 12.65 10.00
C GLN A 104 3.98 11.26 9.75
N GLY A 105 4.81 10.78 10.68
CA GLY A 105 5.37 9.42 10.61
C GLY A 105 4.30 8.33 10.62
N GLN A 106 3.24 8.50 11.39
CA GLN A 106 2.09 7.57 11.42
C GLN A 106 1.36 7.55 10.07
N ASP A 107 1.11 8.70 9.46
CA ASP A 107 0.48 8.79 8.14
C ASP A 107 1.32 8.11 7.06
N LEU A 108 2.65 8.27 7.09
CA LEU A 108 3.56 7.59 6.17
C LEU A 108 3.56 6.06 6.36
N VAL A 109 3.51 5.59 7.61
CA VAL A 109 3.39 4.14 7.90
C VAL A 109 2.07 3.59 7.35
N ILE A 110 0.97 4.31 7.55
CA ILE A 110 -0.34 3.93 7.00
C ILE A 110 -0.26 3.89 5.47
N LEU A 111 0.23 4.94 4.84
CA LEU A 111 0.38 5.02 3.39
C LEU A 111 1.21 3.85 2.85
N ARG A 112 2.37 3.58 3.44
CA ARG A 112 3.22 2.46 3.06
C ARG A 112 2.51 1.12 3.17
N ALA A 113 1.79 0.89 4.27
CA ALA A 113 1.01 -0.33 4.45
C ALA A 113 -0.08 -0.48 3.36
N ARG A 114 -0.76 0.62 2.99
CA ARG A 114 -1.77 0.61 1.91
C ARG A 114 -1.14 0.36 0.54
N LEU A 115 0.01 0.96 0.24
CA LEU A 115 0.75 0.72 -1.00
C LEU A 115 1.14 -0.76 -1.14
N ASN A 116 1.65 -1.37 -0.05
CA ASN A 116 1.99 -2.79 -0.03
C ASN A 116 0.75 -3.68 -0.26
N ALA A 117 -0.37 -3.37 0.39
CA ALA A 117 -1.62 -4.09 0.18
C ALA A 117 -2.11 -3.99 -1.27
N LEU A 118 -2.08 -2.79 -1.87
CA LEU A 118 -2.45 -2.59 -3.27
C LEU A 118 -1.54 -3.39 -4.22
N ALA A 119 -0.22 -3.32 -4.04
CA ALA A 119 0.72 -4.09 -4.85
C ALA A 119 0.50 -5.61 -4.75
N HIS A 120 0.11 -6.10 -3.56
CA HIS A 120 -0.24 -7.50 -3.36
C HIS A 120 -1.53 -7.87 -4.11
N SER A 121 -2.61 -7.12 -3.93
CA SER A 121 -3.89 -7.40 -4.60
C SER A 121 -3.80 -7.30 -6.13
N LEU A 122 -3.01 -6.36 -6.66
CA LEU A 122 -2.75 -6.29 -8.10
C LEU A 122 -1.99 -7.52 -8.60
N ALA A 123 -1.01 -8.02 -7.84
CA ALA A 123 -0.30 -9.24 -8.18
C ALA A 123 -1.22 -10.46 -8.18
N GLU A 124 -2.18 -10.55 -7.25
CA GLU A 124 -3.20 -11.60 -7.25
C GLU A 124 -4.08 -11.56 -8.51
N VAL A 125 -4.55 -10.37 -8.91
CA VAL A 125 -5.33 -10.19 -10.15
C VAL A 125 -4.53 -10.68 -11.36
N GLN A 126 -3.27 -10.29 -11.46
CA GLN A 126 -2.38 -10.71 -12.55
C GLN A 126 -2.14 -12.22 -12.56
N ASN A 127 -1.94 -12.83 -11.39
CA ASN A 127 -1.80 -14.27 -11.24
C ASN A 127 -3.06 -15.01 -11.69
N HIS A 128 -4.25 -14.54 -11.32
CA HIS A 128 -5.51 -15.14 -11.77
C HIS A 128 -5.70 -15.02 -13.29
N ARG A 129 -5.42 -13.85 -13.88
CA ARG A 129 -5.47 -13.65 -15.34
C ARG A 129 -4.51 -14.59 -16.07
N ARG A 130 -3.28 -14.74 -15.58
CA ARG A 130 -2.28 -15.65 -16.14
C ARG A 130 -2.72 -17.11 -16.04
N SER A 131 -3.22 -17.52 -14.88
CA SER A 131 -3.72 -18.89 -14.66
C SER A 131 -4.89 -19.24 -15.57
N LYS A 132 -5.85 -18.33 -15.76
CA LYS A 132 -6.96 -18.51 -16.73
C LYS A 132 -6.43 -18.71 -18.15
N ARG A 133 -5.50 -17.87 -18.60
CA ARG A 133 -4.88 -17.98 -19.94
C ARG A 133 -4.13 -19.31 -20.14
N ILE A 134 -3.42 -19.79 -19.12
CA ILE A 134 -2.72 -21.09 -19.18
C ILE A 134 -3.75 -22.23 -19.27
N ALA A 135 -4.80 -22.19 -18.45
CA ALA A 135 -5.85 -23.20 -18.46
C ALA A 135 -6.59 -23.26 -19.81
N GLU A 136 -6.84 -22.12 -20.45
CA GLU A 136 -7.42 -22.05 -21.79
C GLU A 136 -6.51 -22.69 -22.84
N LYS A 137 -5.20 -22.39 -22.82
CA LYS A 137 -4.20 -23.00 -23.73
C LYS A 137 -4.06 -24.51 -23.56
N LEU A 138 -4.30 -25.05 -22.36
CA LEU A 138 -4.24 -26.49 -22.11
C LEU A 138 -5.52 -27.22 -22.57
N ARG A 139 -6.61 -26.50 -22.82
CA ARG A 139 -7.88 -27.06 -23.31
C ARG A 139 -8.01 -27.02 -24.83
N SER A 140 -7.20 -26.20 -25.51
CA SER A 140 -7.09 -26.13 -26.97
C SER A 140 -6.09 -27.14 -27.49
#